data_AF-A0A7X7QFY9-F1
#
_entry.id   AF-A0A7X7QFY9-F1
#
_cell.length_a   1.000
_cell.length_b   1.000
_cell.length_c   1.000
_cell.angle_alpha   90.00
_cell.angle_beta   90.00
_cell.angle_gamma   90.00
#
_symmetry.space_group_name_H-M   'P 1'
#
loop_
_entity.id
_entity.type
_entity.pdbx_description
1 polymer ?
#
loop_
_entity_poly.entity_id
_entity_poly.type
_entity_poly.pdbx_seq_one_letter_code
_entity_poly.pdbx_strand_id
1 'polypeptide(L)'
;GWAPTQPLSGMRCLTRAAFEAATPLARGWGVETGMTIDLLRQGYVAVEVPCYLRHRPSGNDLGGQLHRAAQYRDVKLAISARQVRGAAGALKRAVTPKALREP
;
A
#
# COMPACT_ATOMS: atom_id res chain seq x y z
N GLY A 1 -11.39 -11.91 -2.19
CA GLY A 1 -10.31 -10.94 -1.96
C GLY A 1 -10.90 -9.61 -1.53
N TRP A 2 -10.07 -8.63 -1.15
CA TRP A 2 -10.52 -7.26 -0.83
C TRP A 2 -10.74 -6.44 -2.11
N ALA A 3 -11.88 -5.75 -2.23
CA ALA A 3 -12.31 -5.04 -3.44
C ALA A 3 -12.85 -3.63 -3.08
N PRO A 4 -11.97 -2.61 -2.99
CA PRO A 4 -12.33 -1.26 -2.57
C PRO A 4 -12.90 -0.41 -3.70
N THR A 5 -13.66 0.62 -3.32
CA THR A 5 -14.14 1.67 -4.23
C THR A 5 -13.12 2.80 -4.39
N GLN A 6 -12.38 3.13 -3.32
CA GLN A 6 -11.45 4.25 -3.25
C GLN A 6 -10.10 3.84 -2.63
N PRO A 7 -9.36 2.89 -3.26
CA PRO A 7 -8.10 2.34 -2.72
C PRO A 7 -7.01 3.37 -2.42
N LEU A 8 -7.06 4.52 -3.09
CA LEU A 8 -6.06 5.59 -3.03
C LEU A 8 -6.51 6.79 -2.18
N SER A 9 -7.64 6.69 -1.45
CA SER A 9 -8.09 7.79 -0.61
C SER A 9 -7.08 8.11 0.49
N GLY A 10 -6.60 9.36 0.53
CA GLY A 10 -5.77 9.87 1.63
C GLY A 10 -6.55 10.05 2.94
N MET A 11 -7.88 10.15 2.88
CA MET A 11 -8.74 10.22 4.07
C MET A 11 -8.88 8.84 4.67
N ARG A 12 -8.26 8.64 5.83
CA ARG A 12 -8.26 7.36 6.57
C ARG A 12 -8.04 7.58 8.06
N CYS A 13 -8.58 6.68 8.86
CA CYS A 13 -8.27 6.55 10.27
C CYS A 13 -7.57 5.23 10.51
N LEU A 14 -6.60 5.22 11.43
CA LEU A 14 -5.82 4.04 11.79
C LEU A 14 -5.78 3.93 13.30
N THR A 15 -5.82 2.71 13.80
CA THR A 15 -5.38 2.46 15.18
C THR A 15 -3.87 2.67 15.27
N ARG A 16 -3.36 2.91 16.48
CA ARG A 16 -1.91 2.98 16.73
C ARG A 16 -1.20 1.71 16.25
N ALA A 17 -1.73 0.54 16.59
CA ALA A 17 -1.18 -0.74 16.18
C ALA A 17 -1.11 -0.90 14.65
N ALA A 18 -2.15 -0.49 13.93
CA ALA A 18 -2.15 -0.51 12.47
C ALA A 18 -1.12 0.47 11.89
N PHE A 19 -0.99 1.66 12.46
CA PHE A 19 0.04 2.60 12.02
C PHE A 19 1.44 2.02 12.22
N GLU A 20 1.74 1.50 13.41
CA GLU A 20 3.04 0.89 13.73
C GLU A 20 3.33 -0.32 12.83
N ALA A 21 2.35 -1.21 12.61
CA ALA A 21 2.47 -2.35 11.71
C ALA A 21 2.65 -1.98 10.22
N ALA A 22 2.20 -0.78 9.82
CA ALA A 22 2.40 -0.26 8.48
C ALA A 22 3.76 0.45 8.30
N THR A 23 4.50 0.71 9.39
CA THR A 23 5.81 1.35 9.31
C THR A 23 6.92 0.34 8.93
N PRO A 24 7.91 0.76 8.12
CA PRO A 24 8.07 2.09 7.52
C PRO A 24 7.09 2.35 6.36
N LEU A 25 6.53 3.56 6.32
CA LEU A 25 5.61 3.97 5.26
C LEU A 25 6.32 4.06 3.91
N ALA A 26 5.59 3.76 2.83
CA ALA A 26 6.10 4.05 1.50
C ALA A 26 6.26 5.56 1.29
N ARG A 27 7.12 5.98 0.37
CA ARG A 27 7.38 7.39 0.08
C ARG A 27 6.34 7.99 -0.88
N GLY A 28 6.17 9.31 -0.79
CA GLY A 28 5.36 10.10 -1.72
C GLY A 28 3.93 9.58 -1.85
N TRP A 29 3.42 9.49 -3.07
CA TRP A 29 2.05 9.02 -3.35
C TRP A 29 1.85 7.52 -3.19
N GLY A 30 2.91 6.79 -2.81
CA GLY A 30 2.85 5.38 -2.54
C GLY A 30 2.38 5.02 -1.13
N VAL A 31 2.29 5.99 -0.21
CA VAL A 31 1.96 5.78 1.22
C VAL A 31 0.68 4.98 1.36
N GLU A 32 -0.38 5.44 0.72
CA GLU A 32 -1.74 4.91 0.84
C GLU A 32 -1.82 3.46 0.35
N THR A 33 -1.27 3.22 -0.84
CA THR A 33 -1.27 1.90 -1.49
C THR A 33 -0.41 0.91 -0.71
N GLY A 34 0.79 1.36 -0.31
CA GLY A 34 1.75 0.53 0.41
C GLY A 34 1.21 0.08 1.77
N MET A 35 0.70 1.03 2.55
CA MET A 35 0.06 0.79 3.84
C MET A 35 -1.10 -0.22 3.72
N THR A 36 -2.01 -0.01 2.76
CA THR A 36 -3.15 -0.92 2.56
C THR A 36 -2.70 -2.34 2.23
N ILE A 37 -1.72 -2.51 1.32
CA ILE A 37 -1.19 -3.84 0.97
C ILE A 37 -0.55 -4.51 2.20
N ASP A 38 0.26 -3.78 2.95
CA ASP A 38 1.02 -4.33 4.07
C ASP A 38 0.07 -4.75 5.21
N LEU A 39 -0.93 -3.93 5.52
CA LEU A 39 -1.92 -4.23 6.55
C LEU A 39 -2.83 -5.39 6.18
N LEU A 40 -3.35 -5.43 4.96
CA LEU A 40 -4.19 -6.55 4.50
C LEU A 40 -3.41 -7.87 4.49
N ARG A 41 -2.12 -7.85 4.10
CA ARG A 41 -1.26 -9.04 4.15
C ARG A 41 -0.96 -9.50 5.57
N GLN A 42 -0.98 -8.58 6.54
CA GLN A 42 -0.82 -8.87 7.97
C GLN A 42 -2.14 -9.29 8.65
N GLY A 43 -3.25 -9.36 7.91
CA GLY A 43 -4.55 -9.79 8.45
C GLY A 43 -5.39 -8.68 9.09
N TYR A 44 -4.98 -7.41 8.95
CA TYR A 44 -5.83 -6.29 9.36
C TYR A 44 -7.03 -6.13 8.41
N VAL A 45 -8.10 -5.51 8.92
CA VAL A 45 -9.32 -5.24 8.16
C VAL A 45 -9.37 -3.77 7.76
N ALA A 46 -9.66 -3.51 6.49
CA ALA A 46 -9.94 -2.17 5.96
C ALA A 46 -11.42 -2.04 5.59
N VAL A 47 -12.10 -1.04 6.14
CA VAL A 47 -13.52 -0.75 5.91
C VAL A 47 -13.66 0.63 5.25
N GLU A 48 -14.42 0.70 4.16
CA GLU A 48 -14.80 1.98 3.55
C GLU A 48 -16.08 2.50 4.21
N VAL A 49 -16.00 3.69 4.80
CA VAL A 49 -17.15 4.36 5.41
C VAL A 49 -17.63 5.45 4.45
N PRO A 50 -18.89 5.42 3.99
CA PRO A 50 -19.44 6.50 3.17
C PRO A 50 -19.43 7.82 3.94
N CYS A 51 -18.82 8.84 3.35
CA CYS A 51 -18.71 10.18 3.94
C CYS A 51 -19.14 11.23 2.91
N TYR A 52 -19.77 12.30 3.38
CA TYR A 52 -20.11 13.46 2.54
C TYR A 52 -18.91 14.40 2.37
N LEU A 53 -17.79 13.83 1.90
CA LEU A 53 -16.52 14.51 1.65
C LEU A 53 -16.15 14.31 0.18
N ARG A 54 -15.73 15.38 -0.50
CA ARG A 54 -15.32 15.33 -1.90
C ARG A 54 -13.86 15.73 -2.03
N HIS A 55 -13.12 14.96 -2.82
CA HIS A 55 -11.79 15.36 -3.24
C HIS A 55 -11.89 16.60 -4.14
N ARG A 56 -10.95 17.54 -4.01
CA ARG A 56 -10.78 18.64 -4.96
C ARG A 56 -9.92 18.13 -6.12
N PRO A 57 -10.49 17.87 -7.31
CA PRO A 57 -9.72 17.33 -8.42
C PRO A 57 -8.67 18.34 -8.89
N SER A 58 -7.48 17.83 -9.24
CA SER A 58 -6.50 18.59 -10.02
C SER A 58 -7.08 18.91 -11.39
N GLY A 59 -6.64 20.02 -12.00
CA GLY A 59 -7.02 20.36 -13.37
C GLY A 59 -6.69 19.27 -14.39
N ASN A 60 -7.29 19.37 -15.58
CA ASN A 60 -6.96 18.52 -16.73
C ASN A 60 -5.96 19.17 -17.69
N ASP A 61 -5.13 20.06 -17.16
CA ASP A 61 -4.05 20.73 -17.87
C ASP A 61 -2.76 19.90 -17.83
N LEU A 62 -1.73 20.38 -18.53
CA LEU A 62 -0.41 19.73 -18.56
C LEU A 62 0.17 19.59 -17.14
N GLY A 63 -0.01 20.60 -16.29
CA GLY A 63 0.39 20.55 -14.88
C GLY A 63 -0.30 19.41 -14.12
N GLY A 64 -1.61 19.28 -14.26
CA GLY A 64 -2.39 18.18 -13.67
C GLY A 64 -1.99 16.80 -14.19
N GLN A 65 -1.66 16.69 -15.48
CA GLN A 65 -1.16 15.44 -16.08
C GLN A 65 0.21 15.04 -15.53
N LEU A 66 1.16 15.98 -15.44
CA LEU A 66 2.48 15.73 -14.84
C LEU A 66 2.38 15.35 -13.36
N HIS A 67 1.47 15.99 -12.62
CA HIS A 67 1.17 15.63 -11.23
C HIS A 67 0.66 14.19 -11.11
N ARG A 68 -0.30 13.78 -11.95
CA ARG A 68 -0.80 12.40 -11.99
C ARG A 68 0.27 11.39 -12.41
N ALA A 69 1.19 11.77 -13.30
CA ALA A 69 2.32 10.92 -13.67
C ALA A 69 3.25 10.68 -12.47
N ALA A 70 3.52 11.71 -11.67
CA ALA A 70 4.29 11.57 -10.43
C ALA A 70 3.56 10.67 -9.41
N GLN A 71 2.24 10.84 -9.26
CA GLN A 71 1.40 9.96 -8.44
C GLN A 71 1.53 8.49 -8.87
N TYR A 72 1.32 8.24 -10.16
CA TYR A 72 1.39 6.90 -10.73
C TYR A 72 2.75 6.24 -10.50
N ARG A 73 3.86 6.99 -10.73
CA ARG A 73 5.22 6.49 -10.51
C ARG A 73 5.42 6.00 -9.08
N ASP A 74 5.02 6.79 -8.09
CA ASP A 74 5.24 6.47 -6.69
C ASP A 74 4.35 5.30 -6.23
N VAL A 75 3.10 5.22 -6.70
CA VAL A 75 2.21 4.06 -6.49
C VAL A 75 2.83 2.80 -7.08
N LYS A 76 3.31 2.86 -8.33
CA LYS A 76 3.95 1.73 -9.00
C LYS A 76 5.18 1.26 -8.24
N LEU A 77 6.00 2.18 -7.76
CA LEU A 77 7.18 1.88 -6.96
C LEU A 77 6.82 1.19 -5.63
N ALA A 78 5.77 1.64 -4.95
CA ALA A 78 5.29 1.02 -3.72
C ALA A 78 4.84 -0.44 -3.93
N ILE A 79 4.13 -0.70 -5.04
CA ILE A 79 3.69 -2.05 -5.45
C ILE A 79 4.90 -2.92 -5.79
N SER A 80 5.78 -2.46 -6.68
CA SER A 80 6.94 -3.23 -7.13
C SER A 80 7.85 -3.63 -5.97
N ALA A 81 8.11 -2.71 -5.03
CA ALA A 81 8.92 -3.01 -3.85
C ALA A 81 8.33 -4.17 -3.02
N ARG A 82 7.00 -4.27 -2.93
CA ARG A 82 6.29 -5.32 -2.18
C ARG A 82 6.22 -6.64 -2.92
N GLN A 83 6.20 -6.60 -4.26
CA GLN A 83 6.32 -7.80 -5.10
C GLN A 83 7.73 -8.39 -4.97
N VAL A 84 8.77 -7.55 -5.07
CA VAL A 84 10.18 -7.98 -4.90
C VAL A 84 10.41 -8.58 -3.51
N ARG A 85 9.95 -7.92 -2.44
CA ARG A 85 10.05 -8.49 -1.07
C ARG A 85 9.32 -9.83 -0.94
N GLY A 86 8.12 -9.95 -1.52
CA GLY A 86 7.37 -11.20 -1.52
C GLY A 86 8.10 -12.33 -2.25
N ALA A 87 8.66 -12.05 -3.43
CA ALA A 87 9.44 -13.01 -4.21
C ALA A 87 10.72 -13.43 -3.49
N ALA A 88 11.46 -12.48 -2.91
CA ALA A 88 12.66 -12.76 -2.12
C ALA A 88 12.33 -13.63 -0.88
N GLY A 89 11.23 -13.33 -0.18
CA GLY A 89 10.74 -14.15 0.94
C GLY A 89 10.36 -15.56 0.51
N ALA A 90 9.72 -15.72 -0.66
CA ALA A 90 9.39 -17.03 -1.21
C ALA A 90 10.65 -17.84 -1.58
N LEU A 91 11.62 -17.20 -2.22
CA LEU A 91 12.90 -17.85 -2.58
C LEU A 91 13.67 -18.27 -1.32
N LYS A 92 13.78 -17.40 -0.31
CA LYS A 92 14.41 -17.74 0.97
C LYS A 92 13.74 -18.97 1.59
N ARG A 93 12.41 -19.00 1.64
CA ARG A 93 11.64 -20.16 2.09
C ARG A 93 11.77 -21.38 1.19
N ALA A 94 12.18 -21.27 -0.07
CA ALA A 94 12.41 -22.45 -0.90
C ALA A 94 13.79 -23.06 -0.61
N VAL A 95 14.80 -22.22 -0.39
CA VAL A 95 16.21 -22.61 -0.28
C VAL A 95 16.64 -22.96 1.15
N THR A 96 15.98 -22.43 2.20
CA THR A 96 16.32 -22.78 3.59
C THR A 96 15.98 -24.25 3.91
N PRO A 97 16.92 -25.11 4.34
CA PRO A 97 16.65 -26.51 4.67
C PRO A 97 15.57 -26.66 5.75
N LYS A 98 14.74 -27.71 5.65
CA LYS A 98 13.61 -27.96 6.58
C LYS A 98 14.03 -27.99 8.06
N ALA A 99 15.22 -28.51 8.36
CA ALA A 99 15.77 -28.62 9.72
C ALA A 99 16.09 -27.28 10.41
N LEU A 100 16.16 -26.17 9.66
CA LEU A 100 16.41 -24.82 10.19
C LEU A 100 15.13 -23.95 10.21
N ARG A 101 13.95 -24.55 10.01
CA ARG A 101 12.66 -23.83 9.94
C ARG A 101 11.80 -23.95 11.20
N GLU A 102 12.16 -24.82 12.15
CA GLU A 102 11.40 -25.01 13.40
C GLU A 102 12.24 -24.55 14.61
N PRO A 103 11.65 -23.83 15.58
CA PRO A 103 12.25 -23.63 16.89
C PRO A 103 12.20 -24.89 17.75
#